data_AF-A0A946YZ56-F1
#
_entry.id   AF-A0A946YZ56-F1
#
_cell.length_a   1.000
_cell.length_b   1.000
_cell.length_c   1.000
_cell.angle_alpha   90.00
_cell.angle_beta   90.00
_cell.angle_gamma   90.00
#
_symmetry.space_group_name_H-M   'P 1'
#
loop_
_entity.id
_entity.type
_entity.pdbx_description
1 polymer ?
#
loop_
_entity_poly.entity_id
_entity_poly.type
_entity_poly.pdbx_seq_one_letter_code
_entity_poly.pdbx_strand_id
1 'polypeptide(L)'
;ALIRSTPVGYARRSNWSRGWAKIVGGWMTAQQTPTFGISIASIFRTAIVGFFKNPGPLFAAAMATLATYAAFRIPAQAALNDDLLVRSIALDLVGLVLAGVVAFPWYSYSLDVVDGKPIDTRKPLESFWWIRPQLIASIFFWAGVLLGFRYLFGLLSIVVVVLYAFAGFVLADGKQRSGLKALGTSVLIGEGKRIGLVAIAALFMLFNMFGAISLGFGTVNAMTIGLAIIGLAVTTSITMVGGAVVYRTLHTNLQTKERT
;
A
#
# COMPACT_ATOMS: atom_id res chain seq x y z
N ALA A 1 -10.04 17.83 67.08
CA ALA A 1 -10.08 18.44 65.74
C ALA A 1 -8.65 18.66 65.25
N LEU A 2 -8.34 18.10 64.06
CA LEU A 2 -7.19 18.36 63.18
C LEU A 2 -5.75 18.08 63.69
N ILE A 3 -5.30 16.84 63.44
CA ILE A 3 -3.88 16.47 63.30
C ILE A 3 -3.49 16.72 61.84
N ARG A 4 -2.53 17.63 61.58
CA ARG A 4 -1.93 17.86 60.26
C ARG A 4 -0.84 16.81 60.04
N SER A 5 -1.01 15.95 59.04
CA SER A 5 0.07 15.15 58.46
C SER A 5 0.59 15.81 57.18
N THR A 6 1.88 16.11 57.16
CA THR A 6 2.64 16.39 55.94
C THR A 6 3.22 15.09 55.40
N PRO A 7 3.15 14.81 54.08
CA PRO A 7 4.05 13.85 53.46
C PRO A 7 5.26 14.57 52.82
N VAL A 8 6.44 14.15 53.27
CA VAL A 8 7.73 14.33 52.60
C VAL A 8 7.94 13.13 51.67
N GLY A 9 8.42 13.35 50.43
CA GLY A 9 9.32 12.38 49.80
C GLY A 9 9.15 12.06 48.31
N TYR A 10 10.01 12.68 47.50
CA TYR A 10 10.77 12.14 46.36
C TYR A 10 10.08 11.39 45.20
N ALA A 11 10.11 12.02 44.02
CA ALA A 11 10.38 11.30 42.77
C ALA A 11 11.31 12.15 41.87
N ARG A 12 12.61 11.85 41.94
CA ARG A 12 13.70 12.37 41.11
C ARG A 12 13.47 11.91 39.66
N ARG A 13 12.75 12.69 38.83
CA ARG A 13 12.63 12.42 37.39
C ARG A 13 14.02 12.45 36.74
N SER A 14 14.44 11.31 36.21
CA SER A 14 15.75 11.13 35.60
C SER A 14 15.92 12.01 34.35
N ASN A 15 17.09 12.66 34.25
CA ASN A 15 17.50 13.47 33.09
C ASN A 15 17.57 12.69 31.77
N TRP A 16 17.45 11.36 31.82
CA TRP A 16 17.44 10.47 30.66
C TRP A 16 16.22 10.72 29.74
N SER A 17 15.06 11.05 30.32
CA SER A 17 13.83 11.36 29.57
C SER A 17 13.92 12.66 28.74
N ARG A 18 14.72 13.64 29.20
CA ARG A 18 14.94 14.91 28.48
C ARG A 18 15.91 14.75 27.32
N GLY A 19 16.91 13.87 27.44
CA GLY A 19 17.85 13.55 26.35
C GLY A 19 17.14 12.88 25.18
N TRP A 20 16.30 11.87 25.46
CA TRP A 20 15.48 11.22 24.44
C TRP A 20 14.47 12.17 23.79
N ALA A 21 13.81 13.04 24.55
CA ALA A 21 12.89 14.03 23.98
C ALA A 21 13.60 15.07 23.09
N LYS A 22 14.87 15.41 23.38
CA LYS A 22 15.66 16.35 22.56
C LYS A 22 16.22 15.70 21.31
N ILE A 23 16.59 14.42 21.38
CA ILE A 23 17.01 13.64 20.21
C ILE A 23 15.79 13.43 19.31
N VAL A 24 14.68 12.89 19.84
CA VAL A 24 13.42 12.70 19.09
C VAL A 24 12.86 14.03 18.56
N GLY A 25 12.92 15.12 19.33
CA GLY A 25 12.50 16.46 18.91
C GLY A 25 13.43 17.11 17.87
N GLY A 26 14.73 16.78 17.89
CA GLY A 26 15.70 17.23 16.89
C GLY A 26 15.51 16.54 15.53
N TRP A 27 15.13 15.26 15.52
CA TRP A 27 14.72 14.55 14.29
C TRP A 27 13.37 15.02 13.74
N MET A 28 12.51 15.62 14.58
CA MET A 28 11.20 16.17 14.15
C MET A 28 11.28 17.55 13.50
N THR A 29 12.40 18.27 13.64
CA THR A 29 12.56 19.64 13.12
C THR A 29 13.36 19.71 11.82
N ALA A 30 14.08 18.64 11.45
CA ALA A 30 14.70 18.52 10.13
C ALA A 30 13.70 17.92 9.12
N GLN A 31 13.26 18.75 8.17
CA GLN A 31 12.38 18.47 7.00
C GLN A 31 10.88 18.79 7.14
N GLN A 32 10.57 20.02 7.57
CA GLN A 32 9.36 20.69 7.08
C GLN A 32 9.62 21.37 5.74
N THR A 33 9.52 20.59 4.67
CA THR A 33 8.92 21.07 3.42
C THR A 33 7.97 19.96 2.99
N PRO A 34 6.75 19.91 3.52
CA PRO A 34 5.89 18.79 3.22
C PRO A 34 5.31 19.05 1.83
N THR A 35 5.98 18.53 0.81
CA THR A 35 5.46 18.49 -0.56
C THR A 35 4.02 17.94 -0.53
N PHE A 36 3.66 17.08 0.43
CA PHE A 36 2.34 16.46 0.58
C PHE A 36 1.45 16.99 1.72
N GLY A 37 1.93 17.91 2.56
CA GLY A 37 1.21 18.28 3.79
C GLY A 37 1.20 17.21 4.91
N ILE A 38 1.91 16.09 4.74
CA ILE A 38 2.05 15.01 5.74
C ILE A 38 3.51 14.50 5.78
N SER A 39 4.00 14.13 6.96
CA SER A 39 5.34 13.56 7.11
C SER A 39 5.37 12.06 6.79
N ILE A 40 6.50 11.57 6.25
CA ILE A 40 6.71 10.16 5.94
C ILE A 40 6.54 9.29 7.19
N ALA A 41 7.10 9.72 8.33
CA ALA A 41 6.96 9.01 9.60
C ALA A 41 5.50 8.88 10.03
N SER A 42 4.67 9.90 9.78
CA SER A 42 3.24 9.84 10.07
C SER A 42 2.52 8.84 9.18
N ILE A 43 2.85 8.77 7.89
CA ILE A 43 2.28 7.77 6.95
C ILE A 43 2.57 6.37 7.48
N PHE A 44 3.83 6.05 7.77
CA PHE A 44 4.21 4.72 8.27
C PHE A 44 3.60 4.40 9.64
N ARG A 45 3.59 5.36 10.57
CA ARG A 45 3.00 5.16 11.89
C ARG A 45 1.51 4.84 11.77
N THR A 46 0.76 5.62 11.00
CA THR A 46 -0.67 5.37 10.77
C THR A 46 -0.88 4.03 10.07
N ALA A 47 -0.06 3.71 9.08
CA ALA A 47 -0.13 2.44 8.36
C ALA A 47 0.09 1.21 9.26
N ILE A 48 1.13 1.24 10.09
CA ILE A 48 1.47 0.16 11.01
C ILE A 48 0.37 0.01 12.07
N VAL A 49 -0.02 1.10 12.73
CA VAL A 49 -1.08 1.07 13.76
C VAL A 49 -2.41 0.63 13.14
N GLY A 50 -2.74 1.12 11.95
CA GLY A 50 -3.95 0.76 11.23
C GLY A 50 -4.02 -0.73 10.89
N PHE A 51 -2.91 -1.29 10.41
CA PHE A 51 -2.78 -2.73 10.16
C PHE A 51 -2.96 -3.54 11.45
N PHE A 52 -2.22 -3.23 12.52
CA PHE A 52 -2.27 -4.02 13.75
C PHE A 52 -3.59 -3.90 14.52
N LYS A 53 -4.37 -2.83 14.30
CA LYS A 53 -5.74 -2.74 14.81
C LYS A 53 -6.72 -3.66 14.07
N ASN A 54 -6.47 -3.94 12.79
CA ASN A 54 -7.36 -4.74 11.95
C ASN A 54 -6.59 -5.73 11.05
N PRO A 55 -5.77 -6.64 11.61
CA PRO A 55 -4.84 -7.44 10.80
C PRO A 55 -5.57 -8.48 9.96
N GLY A 56 -6.67 -9.06 10.48
CA GLY A 56 -7.40 -10.16 9.84
C GLY A 56 -7.90 -9.83 8.43
N PRO A 57 -8.78 -8.83 8.25
CA PRO A 57 -9.31 -8.49 6.92
C PRO A 57 -8.24 -8.08 5.91
N LEU A 58 -7.25 -7.29 6.34
CA LEU A 58 -6.16 -6.83 5.47
C LEU A 58 -5.27 -8.00 5.03
N PHE A 59 -4.88 -8.85 5.98
CA PHE A 59 -4.08 -10.03 5.69
C PHE A 59 -4.83 -11.03 4.80
N ALA A 60 -6.11 -11.27 5.05
CA ALA A 60 -6.93 -12.15 4.21
C ALA A 60 -7.05 -11.63 2.77
N ALA A 61 -7.25 -10.32 2.58
CA ALA A 61 -7.28 -9.71 1.24
C ALA A 61 -5.91 -9.80 0.54
N ALA A 62 -4.82 -9.59 1.28
CA ALA A 62 -3.46 -9.77 0.77
C ALA A 62 -3.21 -11.20 0.31
N MET A 63 -3.56 -12.19 1.14
CA MET A 63 -3.42 -13.61 0.83
C MET A 63 -4.29 -14.03 -0.34
N ALA A 64 -5.54 -13.56 -0.45
CA ALA A 64 -6.39 -13.83 -1.59
C ALA A 64 -5.79 -13.29 -2.90
N THR A 65 -5.23 -12.08 -2.86
CA THR A 65 -4.55 -11.45 -4.00
C THR A 65 -3.30 -12.25 -4.41
N LEU A 66 -2.43 -12.57 -3.44
CA LEU A 66 -1.21 -13.33 -3.66
C LEU A 66 -1.49 -14.75 -4.16
N ALA A 67 -2.47 -15.44 -3.56
CA ALA A 67 -2.88 -16.78 -3.97
C ALA A 67 -3.45 -16.78 -5.39
N THR A 68 -4.25 -15.77 -5.74
CA THR A 68 -4.76 -15.60 -7.10
C THR A 68 -3.61 -15.45 -8.08
N TYR A 69 -2.64 -14.59 -7.80
CA TYR A 69 -1.47 -14.46 -8.67
C TYR A 69 -0.66 -15.76 -8.75
N ALA A 70 -0.40 -16.41 -7.61
CA ALA A 70 0.37 -17.65 -7.53
C ALA A 70 -0.27 -18.79 -8.35
N ALA A 71 -1.59 -18.89 -8.36
CA ALA A 71 -2.33 -19.88 -9.14
C ALA A 71 -2.05 -19.81 -10.65
N PHE A 72 -1.65 -18.64 -11.16
CA PHE A 72 -1.24 -18.45 -12.55
C PHE A 72 0.28 -18.40 -12.71
N ARG A 73 1.00 -17.85 -11.74
CA ARG A 73 2.46 -17.72 -11.79
C ARG A 73 3.17 -19.08 -11.76
N ILE A 74 2.66 -20.04 -10.98
CA ILE A 74 3.21 -21.40 -10.91
C ILE A 74 3.13 -22.11 -12.27
N PRO A 75 1.94 -22.23 -12.92
CA PRO A 75 1.86 -22.84 -14.25
C PRO A 75 2.54 -21.98 -15.34
N ALA A 76 2.60 -20.66 -15.19
CA ALA A 76 3.37 -19.80 -16.09
C ALA A 76 4.87 -20.13 -16.04
N GLN A 77 5.42 -20.40 -14.85
CA GLN A 77 6.81 -20.83 -14.70
C GLN A 77 7.04 -22.21 -15.31
N ALA A 78 6.12 -23.15 -15.10
CA ALA A 78 6.21 -24.47 -15.74
C ALA A 78 6.22 -24.35 -17.27
N ALA A 79 5.30 -23.56 -17.85
CA ALA A 79 5.28 -23.30 -19.28
C ALA A 79 6.56 -22.63 -19.80
N LEU A 80 7.19 -21.76 -19.00
CA LEU A 80 8.48 -21.15 -19.37
C LEU A 80 9.61 -22.18 -19.39
N ASN A 81 9.62 -23.11 -18.44
CA ASN A 81 10.60 -24.19 -18.39
C ASN A 81 10.44 -25.18 -19.56
N ASP A 82 9.25 -25.28 -20.14
CA ASP A 82 8.93 -26.09 -21.33
C ASP A 82 9.11 -25.31 -22.66
N ASP A 83 9.80 -24.15 -22.64
CA ASP A 83 10.01 -23.25 -23.78
C ASP A 83 8.71 -22.68 -24.41
N LEU A 84 7.57 -22.79 -23.72
CA LEU A 84 6.28 -22.25 -24.16
C LEU A 84 6.12 -20.77 -23.76
N LEU A 85 6.99 -19.91 -24.27
CA LEU A 85 7.09 -18.49 -23.90
C LEU A 85 5.75 -17.75 -23.97
N VAL A 86 5.01 -17.89 -25.08
CA VAL A 86 3.72 -17.19 -25.28
C VAL A 86 2.69 -17.62 -24.23
N ARG A 87 2.66 -18.91 -23.89
CA ARG A 87 1.75 -19.45 -22.88
C ARG A 87 2.11 -18.93 -21.49
N SER A 88 3.40 -18.89 -21.16
CA SER A 88 3.89 -18.34 -19.91
C SER A 88 3.47 -16.88 -19.73
N ILE A 89 3.71 -16.05 -20.74
CA ILE A 89 3.33 -14.63 -20.75
C ILE A 89 1.81 -14.47 -20.61
N ALA A 90 1.02 -15.26 -21.34
CA ALA A 90 -0.43 -15.20 -21.26
C ALA A 90 -0.95 -15.55 -19.86
N LEU A 91 -0.39 -16.58 -19.22
CA LEU A 91 -0.76 -16.96 -17.86
C LEU A 91 -0.38 -15.89 -16.84
N ASP A 92 0.83 -15.34 -16.91
CA ASP A 92 1.26 -14.26 -16.01
C ASP A 92 0.38 -13.01 -16.17
N LEU A 93 0.06 -12.64 -17.41
CA LEU A 93 -0.87 -11.53 -17.70
C LEU A 93 -2.24 -11.74 -17.07
N VAL A 94 -2.85 -12.91 -17.28
CA VAL A 94 -4.15 -13.25 -16.70
C VAL A 94 -4.07 -13.22 -15.17
N GLY A 95 -3.01 -13.78 -14.60
CA GLY A 95 -2.75 -13.77 -13.16
C GLY A 95 -2.66 -12.36 -12.59
N LEU A 96 -1.90 -11.47 -13.22
CA LEU A 96 -1.75 -10.07 -12.79
C LEU A 96 -3.08 -9.31 -12.84
N VAL A 97 -3.83 -9.46 -13.94
CA VAL A 97 -5.14 -8.81 -14.09
C VAL A 97 -6.13 -9.32 -13.04
N LEU A 98 -6.25 -10.63 -12.86
CA LEU A 98 -7.17 -11.21 -11.89
C LEU A 98 -6.77 -10.90 -10.45
N ALA A 99 -5.49 -10.94 -10.11
CA ALA A 99 -5.01 -10.50 -8.81
C ALA A 99 -5.33 -9.01 -8.57
N GLY A 100 -5.16 -8.16 -9.59
CA GLY A 100 -5.57 -6.75 -9.51
C GLY A 100 -7.06 -6.56 -9.27
N VAL A 101 -7.92 -7.44 -9.80
CA VAL A 101 -9.36 -7.46 -9.49
C VAL A 101 -9.62 -7.90 -8.05
N VAL A 102 -8.99 -9.00 -7.63
CA VAL A 102 -9.12 -9.57 -6.29
C VAL A 102 -8.54 -8.65 -5.20
N ALA A 103 -7.66 -7.71 -5.56
CA ALA A 103 -7.15 -6.69 -4.65
C ALA A 103 -8.20 -5.62 -4.26
N PHE A 104 -9.38 -5.58 -4.89
CA PHE A 104 -10.41 -4.57 -4.58
C PHE A 104 -10.79 -4.47 -3.08
N PRO A 105 -11.10 -5.57 -2.37
CA PRO A 105 -11.36 -5.53 -0.92
C PRO A 105 -10.19 -4.94 -0.14
N TRP A 106 -8.95 -5.19 -0.57
CA TRP A 106 -7.75 -4.67 0.07
C TRP A 106 -7.69 -3.14 0.04
N TYR A 107 -8.05 -2.53 -1.09
CA TYR A 107 -8.18 -1.07 -1.21
C TYR A 107 -9.29 -0.53 -0.31
N SER A 108 -10.48 -1.17 -0.31
CA SER A 108 -11.62 -0.75 0.52
C SER A 108 -11.29 -0.80 2.01
N TYR A 109 -10.74 -1.92 2.48
CA TYR A 109 -10.38 -2.08 3.90
C TYR A 109 -9.31 -1.08 4.33
N SER A 110 -8.34 -0.80 3.45
CA SER A 110 -7.31 0.20 3.72
C SER A 110 -7.90 1.61 3.87
N LEU A 111 -8.91 1.96 3.06
CA LEU A 111 -9.64 3.23 3.19
C LEU A 111 -10.46 3.28 4.48
N ASP A 112 -11.20 2.21 4.80
CA ASP A 112 -12.01 2.15 6.02
C ASP A 112 -11.13 2.31 7.27
N VAL A 113 -9.92 1.72 7.28
CA VAL A 113 -8.92 1.90 8.35
C VAL A 113 -8.47 3.35 8.49
N VAL A 114 -8.15 4.02 7.38
CA VAL A 114 -7.71 5.42 7.38
C VAL A 114 -8.84 6.36 7.78
N ASP A 115 -10.07 6.05 7.38
CA ASP A 115 -11.27 6.81 7.73
C ASP A 115 -11.74 6.54 9.18
N GLY A 116 -11.11 5.61 9.91
CA GLY A 116 -11.51 5.22 11.26
C GLY A 116 -12.86 4.50 11.33
N LYS A 117 -13.32 3.92 10.23
CA LYS A 117 -14.57 3.16 10.14
C LYS A 117 -14.33 1.70 10.52
N PRO A 118 -15.32 0.99 11.10
CA PRO A 118 -15.24 -0.45 11.25
C PRO A 118 -15.12 -1.11 9.87
N ILE A 119 -14.24 -2.10 9.73
CA ILE A 119 -14.09 -2.83 8.48
C ILE A 119 -15.28 -3.76 8.30
N ASP A 120 -16.07 -3.51 7.27
CA ASP A 120 -17.11 -4.43 6.83
C ASP A 120 -16.56 -5.36 5.73
N THR A 121 -16.34 -6.62 6.09
CA THR A 121 -15.80 -7.64 5.16
C THR A 121 -16.80 -8.09 4.10
N ARG A 122 -18.09 -7.77 4.26
CA ARG A 122 -19.15 -8.14 3.34
C ARG A 122 -19.36 -7.09 2.26
N LYS A 123 -19.10 -5.83 2.57
CA LYS A 123 -19.27 -4.70 1.64
C LYS A 123 -18.66 -4.93 0.24
N PRO A 124 -17.45 -5.48 0.08
CA PRO A 124 -16.94 -5.81 -1.25
C PRO A 124 -17.65 -7.00 -1.92
N LEU A 125 -18.27 -7.90 -1.16
CA LEU A 125 -18.97 -9.08 -1.69
C LEU A 125 -20.43 -8.82 -2.03
N GLU A 126 -21.04 -7.79 -1.44
CA GLU A 126 -22.46 -7.46 -1.59
C GLU A 126 -22.84 -6.96 -2.99
N SER A 127 -21.88 -6.50 -3.78
CA SER A 127 -22.15 -5.89 -5.08
C SER A 127 -21.14 -6.36 -6.10
N PHE A 128 -21.56 -7.03 -7.17
CA PHE A 128 -20.65 -7.43 -8.26
C PHE A 128 -20.30 -6.28 -9.22
N TRP A 129 -20.89 -5.10 -9.02
CA TRP A 129 -20.79 -3.97 -9.95
C TRP A 129 -19.39 -3.34 -10.02
N TRP A 130 -18.55 -3.50 -9.00
CA TRP A 130 -17.17 -3.00 -9.02
C TRP A 130 -16.21 -3.88 -9.83
N ILE A 131 -16.58 -5.12 -10.15
CA ILE A 131 -15.70 -6.05 -10.87
C ILE A 131 -15.36 -5.52 -12.26
N ARG A 132 -16.36 -5.05 -13.02
CA ARG A 132 -16.15 -4.51 -14.37
C ARG A 132 -15.18 -3.32 -14.40
N PRO A 133 -15.38 -2.24 -13.62
CA PRO A 133 -14.44 -1.13 -13.64
C PRO A 133 -13.06 -1.50 -13.09
N GLN A 134 -12.98 -2.38 -12.08
CA GLN A 134 -11.70 -2.86 -11.56
C GLN A 134 -10.96 -3.70 -12.61
N LEU A 135 -11.66 -4.58 -13.33
CA LEU A 135 -11.09 -5.38 -14.41
C LEU A 135 -10.51 -4.49 -15.51
N ILE A 136 -11.27 -3.50 -15.97
CA ILE A 136 -10.82 -2.54 -16.97
C ILE A 136 -9.59 -1.79 -16.43
N ALA A 137 -9.64 -1.26 -15.21
CA ALA A 137 -8.51 -0.54 -14.62
C ALA A 137 -7.26 -1.44 -14.54
N SER A 138 -7.41 -2.68 -14.09
CA SER A 138 -6.33 -3.67 -14.00
C SER A 138 -5.72 -4.00 -15.37
N ILE A 139 -6.53 -4.18 -16.41
CA ILE A 139 -6.03 -4.45 -17.77
C ILE A 139 -5.13 -3.30 -18.24
N PHE A 140 -5.62 -2.06 -18.16
CA PHE A 140 -4.85 -0.90 -18.64
C PHE A 140 -3.65 -0.59 -17.75
N PHE A 141 -3.76 -0.80 -16.43
CA PHE A 141 -2.64 -0.67 -15.51
C PHE A 141 -1.50 -1.62 -15.87
N TRP A 142 -1.78 -2.92 -15.97
CA TRP A 142 -0.75 -3.92 -16.27
C TRP A 142 -0.24 -3.83 -17.70
N ALA A 143 -1.09 -3.48 -18.68
CA ALA A 143 -0.65 -3.17 -20.03
C ALA A 143 0.38 -2.04 -20.02
N GLY A 144 0.11 -0.95 -19.30
CA GLY A 144 1.07 0.15 -19.12
C GLY A 144 2.38 -0.29 -18.47
N VAL A 145 2.30 -1.07 -17.39
CA VAL A 145 3.48 -1.58 -16.66
C VAL A 145 4.35 -2.43 -17.57
N LEU A 146 3.76 -3.33 -18.36
CA LEU A 146 4.49 -4.24 -19.23
C LEU A 146 5.06 -3.55 -20.47
N LEU A 147 4.33 -2.60 -21.07
CA LEU A 147 4.89 -1.71 -22.08
C LEU A 147 6.08 -0.94 -21.51
N GLY A 148 5.97 -0.47 -20.26
CA GLY A 148 7.05 0.21 -19.56
C GLY A 148 8.30 -0.65 -19.35
N PHE A 149 8.11 -1.93 -19.01
CA PHE A 149 9.20 -2.90 -18.94
C PHE A 149 9.86 -3.14 -20.29
N ARG A 150 9.06 -3.29 -21.37
CA ARG A 150 9.55 -3.63 -22.70
C ARG A 150 10.39 -2.54 -23.35
N TYR A 151 9.99 -1.27 -23.24
CA TYR A 151 10.56 -0.19 -24.07
C TYR A 151 11.63 0.68 -23.38
N LEU A 152 11.72 0.69 -22.04
CA LEU A 152 12.59 1.63 -21.30
C LEU A 152 13.32 0.99 -20.10
N PHE A 153 13.76 -0.27 -20.25
CA PHE A 153 14.51 -1.01 -19.20
C PHE A 153 13.81 -1.01 -17.82
N GLY A 154 12.46 -0.96 -17.79
CA GLY A 154 11.68 -0.93 -16.56
C GLY A 154 11.49 0.45 -15.91
N LEU A 155 12.18 1.51 -16.34
CA LEU A 155 11.98 2.84 -15.73
C LEU A 155 10.56 3.38 -15.95
N LEU A 156 10.00 3.16 -17.14
CA LEU A 156 8.64 3.60 -17.47
C LEU A 156 7.57 2.81 -16.71
N SER A 157 7.85 1.57 -16.31
CA SER A 157 6.89 0.79 -15.51
C SER A 157 6.71 1.41 -14.12
N ILE A 158 7.77 1.93 -13.52
CA ILE A 158 7.72 2.69 -12.25
C ILE A 158 6.84 3.94 -12.41
N VAL A 159 6.96 4.66 -13.54
CA VAL A 159 6.12 5.83 -13.81
C VAL A 159 4.64 5.44 -13.89
N VAL A 160 4.31 4.35 -14.60
CA VAL A 160 2.93 3.84 -14.68
C VAL A 160 2.42 3.44 -13.29
N VAL A 161 3.22 2.71 -12.50
CA VAL A 161 2.87 2.37 -11.12
C VAL A 161 2.56 3.62 -10.32
N VAL A 162 3.42 4.63 -10.36
CA VAL A 162 3.24 5.87 -9.58
C VAL A 162 2.02 6.67 -10.04
N LEU A 163 1.79 6.78 -11.34
CA LEU A 163 0.68 7.56 -11.90
C LEU A 163 -0.68 6.91 -11.65
N TYR A 164 -0.74 5.58 -11.67
CA TYR A 164 -1.99 4.83 -11.59
C TYR A 164 -2.18 4.07 -10.27
N ALA A 165 -1.24 4.18 -9.32
CA ALA A 165 -1.30 3.52 -8.00
C ALA A 165 -2.59 3.81 -7.23
N PHE A 166 -3.22 4.97 -7.45
CA PHE A 166 -4.42 5.36 -6.74
C PHE A 166 -5.72 4.89 -7.39
N ALA A 167 -5.69 4.28 -8.58
CA ALA A 167 -6.90 3.89 -9.29
C ALA A 167 -7.79 2.91 -8.48
N GLY A 168 -7.17 1.95 -7.79
CA GLY A 168 -7.87 1.03 -6.89
C GLY A 168 -8.55 1.74 -5.71
N PHE A 169 -7.88 2.74 -5.12
CA PHE A 169 -8.48 3.57 -4.06
C PHE A 169 -9.61 4.46 -4.59
N VAL A 170 -9.48 5.05 -5.78
CA VAL A 170 -10.54 5.86 -6.41
C VAL A 170 -11.80 5.02 -6.65
N LEU A 171 -11.64 3.78 -7.11
CA LEU A 171 -12.76 2.86 -7.32
C LEU A 171 -13.39 2.42 -5.99
N ALA A 172 -12.56 2.06 -5.00
CA ALA A 172 -13.03 1.64 -3.68
C ALA A 172 -13.71 2.76 -2.89
N ASP A 173 -13.30 4.02 -3.10
CA ASP A 173 -13.93 5.21 -2.51
C ASP A 173 -15.29 5.54 -3.15
N GLY A 174 -15.72 4.80 -4.18
CA GLY A 174 -17.04 4.91 -4.79
C GLY A 174 -17.26 6.16 -5.66
N LYS A 175 -16.22 6.97 -5.87
CA LYS A 175 -16.30 8.26 -6.59
C LYS A 175 -16.39 8.11 -8.11
N GLN A 176 -15.89 7.01 -8.66
CA GLN A 176 -15.92 6.72 -10.09
C GLN A 176 -16.47 5.31 -10.31
N ARG A 177 -17.37 5.15 -11.28
CA ARG A 177 -17.91 3.85 -11.70
C ARG A 177 -17.28 3.31 -12.99
N SER A 178 -16.33 4.03 -13.57
CA SER A 178 -15.62 3.65 -14.79
C SER A 178 -14.13 3.46 -14.51
N GLY A 179 -13.57 2.32 -14.91
CA GLY A 179 -12.16 1.98 -14.70
C GLY A 179 -11.20 2.97 -15.36
N LEU A 180 -11.48 3.39 -16.59
CA LEU A 180 -10.66 4.38 -17.31
C LEU A 180 -10.72 5.76 -16.64
N LYS A 181 -11.90 6.19 -16.17
CA LYS A 181 -12.02 7.45 -15.43
C LYS A 181 -11.28 7.39 -14.09
N ALA A 182 -11.27 6.24 -13.42
CA ALA A 182 -10.52 6.06 -12.19
C ALA A 182 -9.00 6.15 -12.42
N LEU A 183 -8.50 5.56 -13.51
CA LEU A 183 -7.10 5.73 -13.93
C LEU A 183 -6.76 7.20 -14.20
N GLY A 184 -7.60 7.91 -14.97
CA GLY A 184 -7.40 9.35 -15.21
C GLY A 184 -7.43 10.18 -13.93
N THR A 185 -8.36 9.87 -13.01
CA THR A 185 -8.45 10.54 -11.71
C THR A 185 -7.20 10.28 -10.85
N SER A 186 -6.64 9.07 -10.89
CA SER A 186 -5.37 8.75 -10.22
C SER A 186 -4.23 9.66 -10.68
N VAL A 187 -4.15 9.93 -11.99
CA VAL A 187 -3.13 10.82 -12.56
C VAL A 187 -3.29 12.25 -12.06
N LEU A 188 -4.53 12.75 -12.01
CA LEU A 188 -4.85 14.09 -11.52
C LEU A 188 -4.51 14.25 -10.02
N ILE A 189 -4.78 13.22 -9.21
CA ILE A 189 -4.41 13.19 -7.77
C ILE A 189 -2.91 13.38 -7.56
N GLY A 190 -2.08 12.85 -8.46
CA GLY A 190 -0.63 12.99 -8.38
C GLY A 190 -0.06 14.27 -9.01
N GLU A 191 -0.89 15.14 -9.59
CA GLU A 191 -0.41 16.30 -10.33
C GLU A 191 0.35 17.29 -9.41
N GLY A 192 1.49 17.78 -9.89
CA GLY A 192 2.38 18.66 -9.12
C GLY A 192 3.16 18.00 -7.99
N LYS A 193 2.95 16.70 -7.70
CA LYS A 193 3.58 15.97 -6.58
C LYS A 193 4.29 14.68 -6.99
N ARG A 194 4.48 14.46 -8.29
CA ARG A 194 4.98 13.20 -8.87
C ARG A 194 6.34 12.74 -8.33
N ILE A 195 7.32 13.66 -8.20
CA ILE A 195 8.65 13.32 -7.68
C ILE A 195 8.57 12.75 -6.26
N GLY A 196 7.75 13.37 -5.42
CA GLY A 196 7.54 12.90 -4.07
C GLY A 196 6.78 11.57 -4.01
N LEU A 197 5.87 11.31 -4.96
CA LEU A 197 5.17 10.03 -5.06
C LEU A 197 6.12 8.91 -5.50
N VAL A 198 7.07 9.20 -6.39
CA VAL A 198 8.16 8.27 -6.74
C VAL A 198 8.98 7.94 -5.49
N ALA A 199 9.34 8.93 -4.67
CA ALA A 199 10.09 8.68 -3.43
C ALA A 199 9.31 7.83 -2.43
N ILE A 200 8.00 8.09 -2.24
CA ILE A 200 7.14 7.27 -1.38
C ILE A 200 7.02 5.85 -1.93
N ALA A 201 6.82 5.69 -3.24
CA ALA A 201 6.75 4.38 -3.89
C ALA A 201 8.06 3.59 -3.73
N ALA A 202 9.21 4.24 -3.89
CA ALA A 202 10.52 3.63 -3.65
C ALA A 202 10.68 3.19 -2.19
N LEU A 203 10.25 4.02 -1.23
CA LEU A 203 10.31 3.69 0.19
C LEU A 203 9.38 2.52 0.54
N PHE A 204 8.18 2.47 -0.04
CA PHE A 204 7.29 1.33 0.08
C PHE A 204 7.89 0.07 -0.55
N MET A 205 8.54 0.17 -1.70
CA MET A 205 9.22 -0.97 -2.32
C MET A 205 10.33 -1.50 -1.40
N LEU A 206 11.20 -0.63 -0.88
CA LEU A 206 12.23 -0.99 0.10
C LEU A 206 11.63 -1.62 1.36
N PHE A 207 10.49 -1.11 1.83
CA PHE A 207 9.81 -1.68 2.98
C PHE A 207 9.30 -3.11 2.71
N ASN A 208 8.73 -3.35 1.52
CA ASN A 208 8.28 -4.69 1.12
C ASN A 208 9.44 -5.67 0.91
N MET A 209 10.65 -5.19 0.59
CA MET A 209 11.85 -6.05 0.53
C MET A 209 12.17 -6.70 1.88
N PHE A 210 11.84 -6.06 3.02
CA PHE A 210 11.95 -6.72 4.33
C PHE A 210 11.01 -7.92 4.46
N GLY A 211 9.81 -7.84 3.87
CA GLY A 211 8.88 -8.96 3.81
C GLY A 211 9.38 -10.12 2.96
N ALA A 212 10.16 -9.82 1.91
CA ALA A 212 10.77 -10.80 1.02
C ALA A 212 12.16 -11.29 1.45
N ILE A 213 12.70 -10.82 2.58
CA ILE A 213 14.11 -10.99 2.94
C ILE A 213 14.52 -12.46 3.05
N SER A 214 13.60 -13.34 3.45
CA SER A 214 13.85 -14.78 3.56
C SER A 214 14.14 -15.45 2.22
N LEU A 215 13.78 -14.83 1.09
CA LEU A 215 14.14 -15.31 -0.25
C LEU A 215 15.60 -14.97 -0.64
N GLY A 216 16.21 -13.98 0.02
CA GLY A 216 17.55 -13.48 -0.32
C GLY A 216 18.72 -14.26 0.27
N PHE A 217 18.50 -15.08 1.31
CA PHE A 217 19.56 -15.79 2.05
C PHE A 217 19.91 -17.19 1.52
N GLY A 218 19.71 -17.43 0.21
CA GLY A 218 20.27 -18.59 -0.51
C GLY A 218 19.69 -19.97 -0.17
N THR A 219 18.80 -20.09 0.82
CA THR A 219 18.11 -21.33 1.17
C THR A 219 16.63 -21.24 0.82
N VAL A 220 16.31 -21.51 -0.45
CA VAL A 220 14.91 -21.60 -0.90
C VAL A 220 14.36 -22.96 -0.47
N ASN A 221 13.60 -22.99 0.62
CA ASN A 221 12.87 -24.16 1.10
C ASN A 221 11.43 -23.77 1.43
N ALA A 222 10.56 -24.75 1.68
CA ALA A 222 9.13 -24.50 1.92
C ALA A 222 8.89 -23.51 3.09
N MET A 223 9.74 -23.55 4.12
CA MET A 223 9.66 -22.65 5.26
C MET A 223 10.06 -21.22 4.90
N THR A 224 11.17 -21.00 4.19
CA THR A 224 11.60 -19.64 3.81
C THR A 224 10.65 -19.00 2.80
N ILE A 225 10.03 -19.80 1.94
CA ILE A 225 8.93 -19.37 1.05
C ILE A 225 7.70 -18.98 1.88
N GLY A 226 7.28 -19.82 2.82
CA GLY A 226 6.13 -19.53 3.69
C GLY A 226 6.32 -18.24 4.50
N LEU A 227 7.51 -18.05 5.07
CA LEU A 227 7.87 -16.81 5.76
C LEU A 227 7.88 -15.60 4.84
N ALA A 228 8.36 -15.74 3.59
CA ALA A 228 8.35 -14.66 2.61
C ALA A 228 6.91 -14.25 2.26
N ILE A 229 6.02 -15.22 2.06
CA ILE A 229 4.61 -14.96 1.74
C ILE A 229 3.94 -14.22 2.90
N ILE A 230 4.13 -14.67 4.14
CA ILE A 230 3.57 -14.01 5.33
C ILE A 230 4.16 -12.61 5.47
N GLY A 231 5.49 -12.48 5.35
CA GLY A 231 6.20 -11.20 5.45
C GLY A 231 5.73 -10.20 4.40
N LEU A 232 5.58 -10.64 3.14
CA LEU A 232 5.04 -9.85 2.04
C LEU A 232 3.58 -9.47 2.28
N ALA A 233 2.73 -10.40 2.73
CA ALA A 233 1.33 -10.11 3.02
C ALA A 233 1.19 -9.01 4.10
N VAL A 234 2.01 -9.08 5.16
CA VAL A 234 2.05 -8.07 6.23
C VAL A 234 2.58 -6.73 5.72
N THR A 235 3.77 -6.72 5.12
CA THR A 235 4.43 -5.49 4.66
C THR A 235 3.63 -4.79 3.55
N THR A 236 3.03 -5.56 2.64
CA THR A 236 2.18 -4.99 1.59
C THR A 236 0.88 -4.46 2.17
N SER A 237 0.33 -5.11 3.22
CA SER A 237 -0.89 -4.60 3.87
C SER A 237 -0.66 -3.26 4.56
N ILE A 238 0.47 -3.12 5.26
CA ILE A 238 0.91 -1.84 5.82
C ILE A 238 1.10 -0.83 4.68
N THR A 239 1.77 -1.21 3.60
CA THR A 239 1.96 -0.35 2.42
C THR A 239 0.64 0.14 1.84
N MET A 240 -0.38 -0.73 1.77
CA MET A 240 -1.71 -0.39 1.26
C MET A 240 -2.43 0.62 2.16
N VAL A 241 -2.36 0.45 3.49
CA VAL A 241 -2.88 1.46 4.43
C VAL A 241 -2.12 2.78 4.29
N GLY A 242 -0.79 2.73 4.14
CA GLY A 242 0.04 3.91 3.87
C GLY A 242 -0.35 4.62 2.56
N GLY A 243 -0.61 3.85 1.50
CA GLY A 243 -1.12 4.35 0.23
C GLY A 243 -2.48 5.04 0.37
N ALA A 244 -3.39 4.48 1.17
CA ALA A 244 -4.68 5.09 1.49
C ALA A 244 -4.52 6.44 2.23
N VAL A 245 -3.56 6.56 3.15
CA VAL A 245 -3.25 7.83 3.83
C VAL A 245 -2.79 8.89 2.82
N VAL A 246 -1.88 8.53 1.92
CA VAL A 246 -1.37 9.44 0.88
C VAL A 246 -2.51 9.85 -0.07
N TYR A 247 -3.34 8.88 -0.49
CA TYR A 247 -4.52 9.12 -1.32
C TYR A 247 -5.47 10.14 -0.67
N ARG A 248 -5.87 9.93 0.58
CA ARG A 248 -6.78 10.83 1.31
C ARG A 248 -6.20 12.24 1.44
N THR A 249 -4.91 12.34 1.74
CA THR A 249 -4.22 13.62 1.88
C THR A 249 -4.22 14.39 0.56
N LEU A 250 -3.82 13.75 -0.54
CA LEU A 250 -3.77 14.39 -1.86
C LEU A 250 -5.15 14.74 -2.39
N HIS A 251 -6.12 13.85 -2.19
CA HIS A 251 -7.49 14.07 -2.64
C HIS A 251 -8.15 15.27 -1.95
N THR A 252 -7.92 15.43 -0.65
CA THR A 252 -8.44 16.59 0.11
C THR A 252 -7.86 17.91 -0.39
N ASN A 253 -6.57 17.92 -0.73
CA ASN A 253 -5.89 19.09 -1.28
C ASN A 253 -6.45 19.50 -2.66
N LEU A 254 -6.75 18.53 -3.53
CA LEU A 254 -7.40 18.80 -4.82
C LEU A 254 -8.76 19.47 -4.67
N GLN A 255 -9.62 18.92 -3.81
CA GLN A 255 -10.96 19.49 -3.57
C GLN A 255 -10.91 20.91 -3.00
N THR A 256 -9.86 21.24 -2.25
CA THR A 256 -9.66 22.59 -1.72
C THR A 256 -9.29 23.57 -2.84
N LYS A 257 -8.42 23.15 -3.78
CA LYS A 257 -8.00 23.97 -4.92
C LYS A 257 -9.14 24.26 -5.90
N GLU A 258 -10.09 23.36 -6.07
CA GLU A 258 -11.26 23.58 -6.95
C GLU A 258 -12.27 24.58 -6.36
N ARG A 259 -12.17 24.92 -5.07
CA ARG A 259 -13.08 25.84 -4.37
C ARG A 259 -12.57 27.27 -4.24
N THR A 260 -11.30 27.52 -4.57
CA THR A 260 -10.63 28.83 -4.50
C THR A 260 -10.33 29.35 -5.90
#